data_AF-A0A655AQB4-F1
#
_entry.id   AF-A0A655AQB4-F1
#
_cell.length_a   1.000
_cell.length_b   1.000
_cell.length_c   1.000
_cell.angle_alpha   90.00
_cell.angle_beta   90.00
_cell.angle_gamma   90.00
#
_symmetry.space_group_name_H-M   'P 1'
#
loop_
_entity.id
_entity.type
_entity.pdbx_description
1 polymer ?
#
loop_
_entity_poly.entity_id
_entity_poly.type
_entity_poly.pdbx_seq_one_letter_code
_entity_poly.pdbx_strand_id
1 'polypeptide(L)' 'MDQLFRTVAGLGSKSDSAGDVALAAAVQVTSATPARALGLTGVGRLAAGYAANLVVLDRDLRVTAVMVNDDWRGG' A
#
# COMPACT_ATOMS: atom_id res chain seq x y z
N MET A 1 -5.94 1.60 -9.37
CA MET A 1 -5.13 0.87 -8.37
C MET A 1 -5.93 0.44 -7.16
N ASP A 2 -6.80 1.30 -6.64
CA ASP A 2 -7.66 1.04 -5.48
C ASP A 2 -8.49 -0.28 -5.55
N GLN A 3 -9.12 -0.58 -6.69
CA GLN A 3 -9.83 -1.85 -6.87
C GLN A 3 -8.90 -3.07 -6.82
N LEU A 4 -7.74 -3.03 -7.49
CA LEU A 4 -6.77 -4.13 -7.48
C LEU A 4 -6.24 -4.41 -6.08
N PHE A 5 -5.94 -3.35 -5.32
CA PHE A 5 -5.53 -3.47 -3.93
C PHE A 5 -6.59 -4.23 -3.11
N ARG A 6 -7.85 -3.79 -3.16
CA ARG A 6 -8.95 -4.43 -2.43
C ARG A 6 -9.20 -5.87 -2.86
N THR A 7 -9.11 -6.17 -4.16
CA THR A 7 -9.26 -7.54 -4.66
C THR A 7 -8.23 -8.47 -4.04
N VAL A 8 -6.95 -8.08 -4.02
CA VAL A 8 -5.88 -8.93 -3.48
C VAL A 8 -5.91 -8.98 -1.96
N ALA A 9 -6.13 -7.84 -1.28
CA ALA A 9 -6.21 -7.79 0.17
C ALA A 9 -7.43 -8.55 0.72
N GLY A 10 -8.52 -8.66 -0.05
CA GLY A 10 -9.72 -9.43 0.30
C GLY A 10 -9.60 -10.95 0.12
N LEU A 11 -8.47 -11.47 -0.39
CA LEU A 11 -8.23 -12.91 -0.52
C LEU A 11 -7.91 -13.59 0.83
N GLY A 12 -7.47 -12.83 1.81
CA GLY A 12 -7.19 -13.30 3.17
C GLY A 12 -8.32 -12.96 4.15
N SER A 13 -8.43 -13.71 5.25
CA SER A 13 -9.32 -13.34 6.34
C SER A 13 -8.74 -12.12 7.07
N LYS A 14 -9.58 -11.13 7.42
CA LYS A 14 -9.14 -9.86 8.03
C LYS A 14 -8.43 -10.01 9.38
N SER A 15 -8.43 -11.19 10.00
CA SER A 15 -8.06 -11.38 11.40
C SER A 15 -7.06 -12.52 11.65
N ASP A 16 -6.40 -13.02 10.60
CA ASP A 16 -5.40 -14.07 10.71
C ASP A 16 -4.13 -13.76 9.89
N SER A 17 -3.12 -14.62 10.03
CA SER A 17 -1.86 -14.52 9.32
C SER A 17 -2.01 -14.55 7.79
N ALA A 18 -3.10 -15.12 7.26
CA ALA A 18 -3.38 -15.13 5.82
C ALA A 18 -3.85 -13.75 5.34
N GLY A 19 -4.54 -12.99 6.19
CA GLY A 19 -4.85 -11.57 5.98
C GLY A 19 -3.60 -10.72 5.78
N ASP A 20 -2.60 -10.88 6.64
CA ASP A 20 -1.34 -10.13 6.54
C ASP A 20 -0.58 -10.46 5.26
N VAL A 21 -0.55 -11.73 4.85
CA VAL A 21 0.06 -12.17 3.59
C VAL A 21 -0.68 -11.56 2.39
N ALA A 22 -2.02 -11.56 2.41
CA ALA A 22 -2.83 -10.97 1.36
C ALA A 22 -2.63 -9.44 1.26
N LEU A 23 -2.51 -8.76 2.41
CA LEU A 23 -2.22 -7.33 2.47
C LEU A 23 -0.83 -7.00 1.92
N ALA A 24 0.19 -7.77 2.32
CA ALA A 24 1.54 -7.60 1.80
C ALA A 24 1.61 -7.86 0.28
N ALA A 25 0.90 -8.87 -0.22
CA ALA A 25 0.76 -9.13 -1.65
C ALA A 25 0.08 -7.96 -2.39
N ALA A 26 -0.98 -7.39 -1.81
CA ALA A 26 -1.66 -6.22 -2.36
C ALA A 26 -0.71 -5.02 -2.47
N VAL A 27 0.09 -4.73 -1.44
CA VAL A 27 1.12 -3.67 -1.48
C VAL A 27 2.18 -3.97 -2.55
N GLN A 28 2.63 -5.22 -2.67
CA GLN A 28 3.62 -5.61 -3.66
C GLN A 28 3.14 -5.32 -5.09
N VAL A 29 1.94 -5.79 -5.45
CA VAL A 29 1.42 -5.63 -6.81
C VAL A 29 0.97 -4.20 -7.13
N THR A 30 0.66 -3.40 -6.11
CA THR A 30 0.17 -2.02 -6.30
C THR A 30 1.20 -0.92 -6.09
N SER A 31 2.36 -1.24 -5.50
CA SER A 31 3.38 -0.25 -5.15
C SER A 31 4.77 -0.68 -5.59
N ALA A 32 5.30 -1.77 -5.03
CA ALA A 32 6.68 -2.19 -5.27
C ALA A 32 6.93 -2.67 -6.71
N THR A 33 6.03 -3.47 -7.27
CA THR A 33 6.16 -4.01 -8.63
C THR A 33 6.10 -2.90 -9.69
N PRO A 34 5.12 -1.98 -9.68
CA PRO A 34 5.12 -0.84 -10.60
C PRO A 34 6.35 0.06 -10.44
N ALA A 35 6.77 0.37 -9.21
CA ALA A 35 7.96 1.20 -8.98
C ALA A 35 9.22 0.58 -9.58
N ARG A 36 9.41 -0.73 -9.40
CA ARG A 36 10.53 -1.47 -10.01
C ARG A 36 10.44 -1.52 -11.53
N ALA A 37 9.26 -1.79 -12.08
CA ALA A 37 9.06 -1.88 -13.53
C ALA A 37 9.33 -0.54 -14.24
N LEU A 38 9.05 0.58 -13.55
CA LEU A 38 9.30 1.94 -14.04
C LEU A 38 10.69 2.49 -13.69
N GLY A 39 11.52 1.72 -12.99
CA GLY A 39 12.85 2.18 -12.56
C GLY A 39 12.84 3.31 -11.52
N LEU A 40 11.73 3.48 -10.80
CA LEU A 40 11.59 4.51 -9.77
C LEU A 40 12.34 4.08 -8.51
N THR A 41 13.39 4.81 -8.16
CA THR A 41 14.17 4.60 -6.94
C THR A 41 13.58 5.41 -5.77
N GLY A 42 13.70 4.89 -4.55
CA GLY A 42 13.23 5.59 -3.34
C GLY A 42 11.70 5.63 -3.15
N VAL A 43 10.92 4.89 -3.94
CA VAL A 43 9.46 4.74 -3.78
C VAL A 43 9.05 3.26 -3.86
N GLY A 44 7.78 2.96 -3.58
CA GLY A 44 7.27 1.59 -3.65
C GLY A 44 7.50 0.75 -2.38
N ARG A 45 8.12 1.34 -1.35
CA ARG A 45 8.42 0.71 -0.05
C ARG A 45 8.46 1.76 1.05
N LEU A 46 7.99 1.39 2.24
CA LEU A 46 8.16 2.19 3.46
C LEU A 46 9.42 1.73 4.19
N ALA A 47 10.48 2.52 4.07
CA ALA A 47 11.78 2.28 4.69
C ALA A 47 12.51 3.61 4.85
N ALA A 48 13.45 3.69 5.81
CA ALA A 48 14.31 4.86 5.94
C ALA A 48 15.05 5.15 4.62
N GLY A 49 15.13 6.43 4.24
CA GLY A 49 15.73 6.89 2.98
C GLY A 49 14.84 6.77 1.75
N TYR A 50 13.58 6.35 1.90
CA TYR A 50 12.56 6.38 0.84
C TYR A 50 11.66 7.61 1.03
N ALA A 51 11.06 8.09 -0.05
CA ALA A 51 10.04 9.14 0.05
C ALA A 51 8.88 8.65 0.92
N ALA A 52 8.40 9.53 1.80
CA ALA A 52 7.28 9.26 2.70
C ALA A 52 5.95 9.31 1.93
N ASN A 53 5.77 8.38 0.99
CA ASN A 53 4.56 8.20 0.20
C ASN A 53 3.79 7.00 0.75
N LEU A 54 2.72 7.25 1.51
CA LEU A 54 1.93 6.20 2.16
C LEU A 54 0.44 6.51 2.17
N VAL A 55 -0.34 5.45 2.31
CA VAL A 55 -1.80 5.51 2.43
C VAL A 55 -2.18 4.83 3.74
N VAL A 56 -2.99 5.52 4.55
CA VAL A 56 -3.53 4.97 5.80
C VAL A 56 -4.90 4.38 5.50
N LEU A 57 -5.14 3.18 6.01
CA LEU A 57 -6.39 2.45 5.81
C LEU A 57 -7.06 2.19 7.16
N ASP A 58 -8.40 2.16 7.16
CA ASP A 58 -9.17 1.62 8.27
C ASP A 58 -9.21 0.08 8.25
N ARG A 59 -9.90 -0.52 9.23
CA ARG A 59 -10.08 -1.99 9.32
C ARG A 59 -10.92 -2.59 8.19
N ASP A 60 -11.60 -1.74 7.41
CA ASP A 60 -12.36 -2.12 6.23
C ASP A 60 -11.60 -1.87 4.92
N LEU A 61 -10.30 -1.55 5.00
CA LEU A 61 -9.45 -1.25 3.85
C LEU A 61 -9.91 0.01 3.08
N ARG A 62 -10.58 0.94 3.75
CA ARG A 62 -10.90 2.27 3.20
C ARG A 62 -9.78 3.24 3.51
N VAL A 63 -9.44 4.08 2.54
CA VAL A 63 -8.46 5.16 2.71
C VAL A 63 -8.98 6.20 3.70
N THR A 64 -8.19 6.49 4.72
CA THR A 64 -8.48 7.52 5.73
C THR A 64 -7.54 8.71 5.64
N ALA A 65 -6.32 8.51 5.13
CA ALA A 65 -5.36 9.58 4.88
C ALA A 65 -4.35 9.17 3.81
N VAL A 66 -3.77 10.15 3.13
CA VAL A 66 -2.69 9.95 2.15
C VAL A 66 -1.57 10.92 2.47
N MET A 67 -0.33 10.44 2.50
CA MET A 67 0.87 11.27 2.57
C MET A 67 1.60 11.23 1.24
N VAL A 68 2.01 12.39 0.74
CA VAL A 68 2.80 12.53 -0.48
C VAL A 68 3.98 13.44 -0.20
N ASN A 69 5.21 12.90 -0.27
CA ASN A 69 6.46 13.61 -0.01
C ASN A 69 6.41 14.42 1.29
N ASP A 70 6.12 13.73 2.39
CA ASP A 70 6.05 14.28 3.76
C ASP A 70 4.82 15.18 4.05
N ASP A 71 4.01 15.51 3.04
CA ASP A 71 2.78 16.28 3.22
C ASP A 71 1.54 15.39 3.29
N TRP A 72 0.75 15.55 4.35
CA TRP A 72 -0.58 14.94 4.45
C TRP A 72 -1.57 15.62 3.49
N ARG A 73 -2.20 14.82 2.63
CA ARG A 73 -3.34 15.22 1.81
C ARG A 73 -4.61 14.82 2.55
N GLY A 74 -5.45 15.81 2.86
CA GLY A 74 -6.75 15.60 3.48
C GLY A 74 -7.65 14.74 2.58
N GLY A 75 -8.38 13.81 3.21
CA GLY A 75 -9.43 13.01 2.57
C GLY A 75 -10.73 13.76 2.41
#